data_AF-A0A966EMT1-F1
#
_entry.id   AF-A0A966EMT1-F1
#
_cell.length_a   1.000
_cell.length_b   1.000
_cell.length_c   1.000
_cell.angle_alpha   90.00
_cell.angle_beta   90.00
_cell.angle_gamma   90.00
#
_symmetry.space_group_name_H-M   'P 1'
#
loop_
_entity.id
_entity.type
_entity.pdbx_description
1 polymer ?
#
loop_
_entity_poly.entity_id
_entity_poly.type
_entity_poly.pdbx_seq_one_letter_code
_entity_poly.pdbx_strand_id
1 'polypeptide(L)'
;MSINILTYAGQRGFNYDESKVPKYKLIDPAASITKSDEWPKKRAEFFKLIEEQMFGRAPEFDEKELKITGQKEEKLILGGQAILTQPSLHFAGSELTLLIIRPAKIASPVPAFVGYNFNGNHTVHPDPSIQLPRGWVPRTKNKRATEKDRGSSSSRWDIKSIVSEGYALITAYCGDIDPDFHDDFKNGVHSSFEKPAPNEWGTIAAWAWGLSRILDYSEIEPTIDAKQVSV
;
A
#
# COMPACT_ATOMS: atom_id res chain seq x y z
N MET A 1 22.88 -1.25 -22.49
CA MET A 1 23.41 -2.18 -21.48
C MET A 1 22.65 -3.47 -21.62
N SER A 2 23.26 -4.53 -22.15
CA SER A 2 22.63 -5.85 -22.22
C SER A 2 22.80 -6.51 -20.86
N ILE A 3 21.71 -6.56 -20.08
CA ILE A 3 21.70 -7.29 -18.81
C ILE A 3 21.58 -8.77 -19.17
N ASN A 4 22.61 -9.55 -18.87
CA ASN A 4 22.54 -11.01 -18.98
C ASN A 4 21.62 -11.51 -17.86
N ILE A 5 20.36 -11.75 -18.21
CA ILE A 5 19.41 -12.46 -17.35
C ILE A 5 19.71 -13.95 -17.50
N LEU A 6 20.66 -14.44 -16.71
CA LEU A 6 20.87 -15.89 -16.55
C LEU A 6 19.70 -16.42 -15.72
N THR A 7 18.72 -17.04 -16.38
CA THR A 7 17.64 -17.80 -15.74
C THR A 7 18.20 -19.11 -15.19
N TYR A 8 18.79 -19.06 -14.00
CA TYR A 8 19.02 -20.26 -13.21
C TYR A 8 17.68 -20.69 -12.61
N ALA A 9 17.04 -21.70 -13.22
CA ALA A 9 15.93 -22.40 -12.60
C ALA A 9 16.47 -23.21 -11.40
N GLY A 10 16.46 -22.60 -10.21
CA GLY A 10 16.87 -23.26 -8.97
C GLY A 10 16.03 -24.49 -8.65
N GLN A 11 16.61 -25.45 -7.92
CA GLN A 11 15.86 -26.59 -7.39
C GLN A 11 14.65 -26.12 -6.56
N ARG A 12 13.54 -26.86 -6.63
CA ARG A 12 12.37 -26.62 -5.78
C ARG A 12 12.76 -26.74 -4.29
N GLY A 13 12.70 -25.63 -3.56
CA GLY A 13 13.02 -25.53 -2.13
C GLY A 13 13.65 -24.19 -1.79
N PHE A 14 13.74 -23.86 -0.50
CA PHE A 14 14.47 -22.68 -0.03
C PHE A 14 15.88 -23.10 0.42
N ASN A 15 16.90 -22.33 0.04
CA ASN A 15 18.25 -22.54 0.54
C ASN A 15 18.43 -21.84 1.90
N TYR A 16 18.67 -22.61 2.96
CA TYR A 16 18.99 -22.11 4.31
C TYR A 16 20.48 -22.30 4.67
N ASP A 17 21.29 -22.76 3.73
CA ASP A 17 22.70 -23.06 3.92
C ASP A 17 23.54 -22.06 3.12
N GLU A 18 24.23 -21.17 3.82
CA GLU A 18 25.05 -20.11 3.23
C GLU A 18 26.10 -20.67 2.26
N SER A 19 26.63 -21.88 2.54
CA SER A 19 27.64 -22.51 1.69
C SER A 19 27.11 -22.92 0.30
N LYS A 20 25.79 -22.98 0.14
CA LYS A 20 25.10 -23.30 -1.13
C LYS A 20 24.66 -22.07 -1.91
N VAL A 21 24.87 -20.86 -1.39
CA VAL A 21 24.58 -19.62 -2.11
C VAL A 21 25.55 -19.54 -3.31
N PRO A 22 25.05 -19.49 -4.56
CA PRO A 22 25.92 -19.39 -5.73
C PRO A 22 26.66 -18.06 -5.71
N LYS A 23 27.86 -18.02 -6.31
CA LYS A 23 28.54 -16.74 -6.54
C LYS A 23 27.71 -15.91 -7.53
N TYR A 24 27.43 -14.65 -7.20
CA TYR A 24 26.76 -13.69 -8.06
C TYR A 24 27.52 -12.36 -8.10
N LYS A 25 27.22 -11.54 -9.10
CA LYS A 25 27.73 -10.17 -9.22
C LYS A 25 26.56 -9.21 -9.25
N LEU A 26 26.51 -8.28 -8.30
CA LEU A 26 25.52 -7.22 -8.29
C LEU A 26 25.87 -6.16 -9.33
N ILE A 27 24.83 -5.51 -9.84
CA ILE A 27 24.99 -4.26 -10.57
C ILE A 27 25.48 -3.17 -9.60
N ASP A 28 26.37 -2.31 -10.07
CA ASP A 28 26.70 -1.08 -9.35
C ASP A 28 25.72 0.01 -9.80
N PRO A 29 24.77 0.44 -8.96
CA PRO A 29 23.77 1.43 -9.33
C PRO A 29 24.39 2.81 -9.58
N ALA A 30 25.54 3.11 -8.98
CA ALA A 30 26.24 4.38 -9.11
C ALA A 30 27.35 4.33 -10.16
N ALA A 31 27.46 3.24 -10.93
CA ALA A 31 28.46 3.12 -11.99
C ALA A 31 28.38 4.33 -12.93
N SER A 32 29.52 5.00 -13.12
CA SER A 32 29.69 6.21 -13.91
C SER A 32 29.05 7.50 -13.35
N ILE A 33 28.55 7.47 -12.12
CA ILE A 33 28.07 8.66 -11.41
C ILE A 33 29.21 9.22 -10.56
N THR A 34 29.56 10.48 -10.82
CA THR A 34 30.61 11.21 -10.11
C THR A 34 30.07 12.38 -9.30
N LYS A 35 28.83 12.82 -9.60
CA LYS A 35 28.16 13.93 -8.93
C LYS A 35 26.68 13.63 -8.67
N SER A 36 26.11 14.24 -7.65
CA SER A 36 24.72 13.99 -7.23
C SER A 36 23.68 14.46 -8.26
N ASP A 37 23.99 15.46 -9.09
CA ASP A 37 23.12 15.98 -10.15
C ASP A 37 22.98 15.04 -11.36
N GLU A 38 23.87 14.05 -11.49
CA GLU A 38 23.78 12.99 -12.51
C GLU A 38 22.79 11.88 -12.11
N TRP A 39 22.53 11.73 -10.80
CA TRP A 39 21.69 10.68 -10.26
C TRP A 39 20.24 10.69 -10.78
N PRO A 40 19.52 11.83 -10.89
CA PRO A 40 18.15 11.84 -11.40
C PRO A 40 18.01 11.18 -12.78
N LYS A 41 18.97 11.40 -13.68
CA LYS A 41 18.99 10.75 -15.00
C LYS A 41 19.19 9.23 -14.87
N LYS A 42 20.14 8.80 -14.04
CA LYS A 42 20.41 7.38 -13.81
C LYS A 42 19.24 6.66 -13.15
N ARG A 43 18.59 7.33 -12.20
CA ARG A 43 17.37 6.84 -11.53
C ARG A 43 16.24 6.62 -12.52
N ALA A 44 16.05 7.50 -13.50
CA ALA A 44 15.05 7.32 -14.57
C ALA A 44 15.33 6.07 -15.43
N GLU A 45 16.60 5.77 -15.73
CA GLU A 45 16.98 4.52 -16.42
C GLU A 45 16.61 3.28 -15.59
N PHE A 46 16.84 3.32 -14.28
CA PHE A 46 16.46 2.22 -13.38
C PHE A 46 14.95 2.04 -13.26
N PHE A 47 14.19 3.13 -13.22
CA PHE A 47 12.73 3.02 -13.23
C PHE A 47 12.23 2.33 -14.48
N LYS A 48 12.72 2.75 -15.64
CA LYS A 48 12.35 2.09 -16.91
C LYS A 48 12.68 0.60 -16.89
N LEU A 49 13.86 0.23 -16.38
CA LEU A 49 14.25 -1.17 -16.25
C LEU A 49 13.32 -1.96 -15.32
N ILE A 50 12.99 -1.40 -14.16
CA ILE A 50 12.12 -2.03 -13.16
C ILE A 50 10.68 -2.17 -13.68
N GLU A 51 10.16 -1.15 -14.37
CA GLU A 51 8.86 -1.22 -15.06
C GLU A 51 8.85 -2.34 -16.09
N GLU A 52 9.84 -2.36 -16.99
CA GLU A 52 9.85 -3.30 -18.12
C GLU A 52 10.13 -4.75 -17.73
N GLN A 53 10.85 -4.98 -16.62
CA GLN A 53 11.38 -6.30 -16.28
C GLN A 53 10.84 -6.90 -14.98
N MET A 54 10.20 -6.11 -14.10
CA MET A 54 9.80 -6.58 -12.77
C MET A 54 8.33 -6.35 -12.45
N PHE A 55 7.91 -5.07 -12.33
CA PHE A 55 6.60 -4.75 -11.76
C PHE A 55 5.55 -4.36 -12.80
N GLY A 56 5.99 -4.04 -14.03
CA GLY A 56 5.13 -3.55 -15.09
C GLY A 56 4.84 -2.05 -14.98
N ARG A 57 4.41 -1.45 -16.09
CA ARG A 57 3.97 -0.05 -16.11
C ARG A 57 2.52 0.08 -15.65
N ALA A 58 2.29 0.89 -14.62
CA ALA A 58 0.94 1.27 -14.18
C ALA A 58 0.35 2.36 -15.11
N PRO A 59 -0.98 2.43 -15.27
CA PRO A 59 -1.64 3.48 -16.04
C PRO A 59 -1.45 4.84 -15.37
N GLU A 60 -1.45 5.89 -16.20
CA GLU A 60 -1.55 7.26 -15.71
C GLU A 60 -2.87 7.44 -14.95
N PHE A 61 -2.86 8.29 -13.93
CA PHE A 61 -4.04 8.60 -13.13
C PHE A 61 -4.38 10.08 -13.29
N ASP A 62 -5.63 10.38 -13.64
CA ASP A 62 -6.16 11.75 -13.57
C ASP A 62 -6.78 11.95 -12.18
N GLU A 63 -6.23 12.87 -11.38
CA GLU A 63 -6.72 13.22 -10.05
C GLU A 63 -8.22 13.59 -10.03
N LYS A 64 -8.78 14.05 -11.16
CA LYS A 64 -10.21 14.35 -11.27
C LYS A 64 -11.10 13.10 -11.19
N GLU A 65 -10.53 11.91 -11.39
CA GLU A 65 -11.23 10.65 -11.22
C GLU A 65 -11.40 10.27 -9.75
N LEU A 66 -10.59 10.84 -8.85
CA LEU A 66 -10.67 10.58 -7.42
C LEU A 66 -11.94 11.18 -6.82
N LYS A 67 -12.86 10.32 -6.40
CA LYS A 67 -14.06 10.74 -5.65
C LYS A 67 -13.97 10.27 -4.22
N ILE A 68 -14.40 11.12 -3.29
CA ILE A 68 -14.32 10.83 -1.86
C ILE A 68 -15.72 10.77 -1.28
N THR A 69 -16.02 9.67 -0.59
CA THR A 69 -17.27 9.48 0.17
C THR A 69 -16.93 8.88 1.53
N GLY A 70 -17.93 8.42 2.30
CA GLY A 70 -17.70 7.80 3.60
C GLY A 70 -17.37 8.88 4.64
N GLN A 71 -18.14 8.90 5.72
CA GLN A 71 -18.26 10.06 6.60
C GLN A 71 -16.93 10.49 7.25
N LYS A 72 -16.75 11.81 7.42
CA LYS A 72 -15.78 12.43 8.35
C LYS A 72 -16.26 12.38 9.80
N GLU A 73 -17.05 11.37 10.17
CA GLU A 73 -17.50 11.24 11.55
C GLU A 73 -16.30 10.85 12.42
N GLU A 74 -15.88 11.81 13.24
CA GLU A 74 -14.79 11.62 14.17
C GLU A 74 -15.27 10.79 15.36
N LYS A 75 -14.62 9.65 15.58
CA LYS A 75 -14.85 8.83 16.77
C LYS A 75 -13.65 8.89 17.70
N LEU A 76 -13.90 9.23 18.97
CA LEU A 76 -12.89 9.10 20.00
C LEU A 76 -12.63 7.64 20.34
N ILE A 77 -11.37 7.24 20.29
CA ILE A 77 -10.86 5.93 20.71
C ILE A 77 -9.69 6.11 21.68
N LEU A 78 -9.13 5.00 22.18
CA LEU A 78 -8.00 5.00 23.13
C LEU A 78 -8.25 5.92 24.35
N GLY A 79 -9.46 5.87 24.91
CA GLY A 79 -9.84 6.71 26.06
C GLY A 79 -9.88 8.20 25.74
N GLY A 80 -10.12 8.57 24.47
CA GLY A 80 -10.18 9.95 24.00
C GLY A 80 -8.85 10.55 23.55
N GLN A 81 -7.80 9.73 23.48
CA GLN A 81 -6.47 10.17 23.03
C GLN A 81 -6.34 10.23 21.50
N ALA A 82 -7.17 9.47 20.78
CA ALA A 82 -7.15 9.39 19.33
C ALA A 82 -8.54 9.62 18.72
N ILE A 83 -8.54 10.13 17.49
CA ILE A 83 -9.69 10.23 16.63
C ILE A 83 -9.54 9.24 15.48
N LEU A 84 -10.61 8.50 15.23
CA LEU A 84 -10.76 7.54 14.14
C LEU A 84 -11.74 8.09 13.10
N THR A 85 -11.36 8.06 11.82
CA THR A 85 -12.23 8.36 10.65
C THR A 85 -12.06 7.31 9.55
N GLN A 86 -13.04 7.21 8.65
CA GLN A 86 -13.08 6.17 7.60
C GLN A 86 -13.57 6.71 6.24
N PRO A 87 -12.84 7.65 5.61
CA PRO A 87 -13.18 8.08 4.25
C PRO A 87 -12.95 6.94 3.25
N SER A 88 -13.78 6.87 2.22
CA SER A 88 -13.64 5.98 1.07
C SER A 88 -13.19 6.76 -0.16
N LEU A 89 -12.12 6.29 -0.80
CA LEU A 89 -11.65 6.78 -2.10
C LEU A 89 -12.24 5.91 -3.20
N HIS A 90 -12.78 6.52 -4.24
CA HIS A 90 -13.36 5.84 -5.40
C HIS A 90 -12.59 6.23 -6.65
N PHE A 91 -12.03 5.25 -7.34
CA PHE A 91 -11.28 5.40 -8.59
C PHE A 91 -11.17 4.04 -9.30
N ALA A 92 -11.01 4.03 -10.63
CA ALA A 92 -10.85 2.80 -11.41
C ALA A 92 -11.84 1.68 -11.02
N GLY A 93 -13.12 2.02 -10.88
CA GLY A 93 -14.19 1.07 -10.55
C GLY A 93 -14.10 0.44 -9.15
N SER A 94 -13.16 0.87 -8.31
CA SER A 94 -12.87 0.33 -6.98
C SER A 94 -13.19 1.33 -5.89
N GLU A 95 -13.52 0.82 -4.70
CA GLU A 95 -13.69 1.59 -3.46
C GLU A 95 -12.58 1.17 -2.48
N LEU A 96 -11.69 2.11 -2.14
CA LEU A 96 -10.65 1.96 -1.13
C LEU A 96 -11.09 2.65 0.16
N THR A 97 -11.51 1.88 1.17
CA THR A 97 -11.85 2.46 2.48
C THR A 97 -10.60 2.67 3.32
N LEU A 98 -10.31 3.91 3.67
CA LEU A 98 -9.23 4.25 4.60
C LEU A 98 -9.69 4.03 6.04
N LEU A 99 -8.73 3.73 6.91
CA LEU A 99 -8.83 3.86 8.34
C LEU A 99 -7.74 4.85 8.78
N ILE A 100 -8.18 6.03 9.21
CA ILE A 100 -7.29 7.09 9.69
C ILE A 100 -7.43 7.17 11.20
N ILE A 101 -6.33 7.02 11.91
CA ILE A 101 -6.26 7.19 13.36
C ILE A 101 -5.18 8.22 13.67
N ARG A 102 -5.57 9.35 14.27
CA ARG A 102 -4.67 10.45 14.61
C ARG A 102 -4.80 10.84 16.08
N PRO A 103 -3.85 11.60 16.67
CA PRO A 103 -4.03 12.22 17.97
C PRO A 103 -5.28 13.09 17.99
N ALA A 104 -6.07 13.01 19.06
CA ALA A 104 -7.35 13.72 19.16
C ALA A 104 -7.15 15.24 19.22
N LYS A 105 -6.12 15.68 19.95
CA LYS A 105 -5.75 17.09 20.10
C LYS A 105 -4.53 17.39 19.23
N ILE A 106 -4.73 18.21 18.21
CA ILE A 106 -3.68 18.67 17.30
C ILE A 106 -3.71 20.20 17.25
N ALA A 107 -2.53 20.83 17.23
CA ALA A 107 -2.40 22.29 17.04
C ALA A 107 -2.15 22.65 15.57
N SER A 108 -1.70 21.68 14.78
CA SER A 108 -1.38 21.75 13.36
C SER A 108 -1.57 20.37 12.73
N PRO A 109 -1.59 20.25 11.39
CA PRO A 109 -1.59 18.94 10.74
C PRO A 109 -0.41 18.08 11.23
N VAL A 110 -0.61 16.76 11.33
CA VAL A 110 0.37 15.84 11.90
C VAL A 110 1.06 14.98 10.83
N PRO A 111 2.34 14.61 11.01
CA PRO A 111 2.98 13.61 10.15
C PRO A 111 2.22 12.27 10.21
N ALA A 112 2.33 11.46 9.16
CA ALA A 112 1.57 10.21 9.05
C ALA A 112 2.42 9.02 8.59
N PHE A 113 2.09 7.84 9.11
CA PHE A 113 2.48 6.56 8.53
C PHE A 113 1.34 6.04 7.66
N VAL A 114 1.63 5.69 6.42
CA VAL A 114 0.72 5.08 5.46
C VAL A 114 1.14 3.62 5.25
N GLY A 115 0.20 2.70 5.19
CA GLY A 115 0.52 1.32 4.80
C GLY A 115 -0.70 0.42 4.64
N TYR A 116 -0.59 -0.57 3.78
CA TYR A 116 -1.65 -1.57 3.65
C TYR A 116 -1.68 -2.57 4.79
N ASN A 117 -2.90 -2.97 5.16
CA ASN A 117 -3.15 -4.19 5.89
C ASN A 117 -3.62 -5.30 4.95
N PHE A 118 -3.43 -6.55 5.38
CA PHE A 118 -3.64 -7.74 4.55
C PHE A 118 -5.00 -8.41 4.70
N ASN A 119 -5.76 -8.07 5.75
CA ASN A 119 -6.95 -8.83 6.13
C ASN A 119 -8.19 -7.93 6.37
N GLY A 120 -8.11 -6.64 6.05
CA GLY A 120 -9.16 -5.67 6.30
C GLY A 120 -8.86 -4.75 7.49
N ASN A 121 -9.31 -3.50 7.40
CA ASN A 121 -9.09 -2.45 8.41
C ASN A 121 -9.53 -2.87 9.82
N HIS A 122 -10.64 -3.61 9.94
CA HIS A 122 -11.15 -4.12 11.22
C HIS A 122 -10.14 -5.02 11.96
N THR A 123 -9.16 -5.62 11.27
CA THR A 123 -8.13 -6.45 11.92
C THR A 123 -7.04 -5.61 12.58
N VAL A 124 -6.91 -4.33 12.22
CA VAL A 124 -5.87 -3.42 12.72
C VAL A 124 -6.17 -2.94 14.14
N HIS A 125 -7.44 -2.73 14.48
CA HIS A 125 -7.86 -2.28 15.81
C HIS A 125 -9.21 -2.94 16.20
N PRO A 126 -9.44 -3.32 17.46
CA PRO A 126 -10.63 -4.07 17.86
C PRO A 126 -11.93 -3.24 17.92
N ASP A 127 -11.90 -1.96 17.53
CA ASP A 127 -13.06 -1.10 17.66
C ASP A 127 -14.22 -1.57 16.74
N PRO A 128 -15.44 -1.75 17.27
CA PRO A 128 -16.55 -2.30 16.52
C PRO A 128 -17.11 -1.37 15.43
N SER A 129 -16.82 -0.06 15.45
CA SER A 129 -17.27 0.85 14.39
C SER A 129 -16.39 0.81 13.14
N ILE A 130 -15.26 0.09 13.17
CA ILE A 130 -14.45 -0.09 11.96
C ILE A 130 -15.24 -0.99 11.01
N GLN A 131 -15.42 -0.55 9.78
CA GLN A 131 -16.21 -1.26 8.80
C GLN A 131 -15.55 -2.61 8.45
N LEU A 132 -16.37 -3.65 8.33
CA LEU A 132 -15.91 -4.91 7.76
C LEU A 132 -15.83 -4.76 6.23
N PRO A 133 -14.75 -5.23 5.58
CA PRO A 133 -14.67 -5.23 4.14
C PRO A 133 -15.78 -6.10 3.54
N ARG A 134 -16.35 -5.64 2.42
CA ARG A 134 -17.44 -6.35 1.72
C ARG A 134 -16.92 -7.47 0.81
N GLY A 135 -15.69 -7.32 0.34
CA GLY A 135 -15.04 -8.18 -0.65
C GLY A 135 -14.43 -9.46 -0.07
N TRP A 136 -13.58 -10.07 -0.89
CA TRP A 136 -12.79 -11.24 -0.53
C TRP A 136 -11.78 -10.89 0.56
N VAL A 137 -11.61 -11.76 1.55
CA VAL A 137 -10.59 -11.64 2.59
C VAL A 137 -9.78 -12.94 2.66
N PRO A 138 -8.44 -12.87 2.66
CA PRO A 138 -7.61 -14.07 2.77
C PRO A 138 -7.78 -14.73 4.14
N ARG A 139 -7.38 -16.00 4.24
CA ARG A 139 -7.21 -16.73 5.52
C ARG A 139 -8.46 -16.88 6.42
N THR A 140 -9.64 -16.45 5.99
CA THR A 140 -10.92 -16.76 6.67
C THR A 140 -11.62 -17.97 6.01
N LYS A 141 -12.45 -18.69 6.78
CA LYS A 141 -13.11 -19.94 6.35
C LYS A 141 -13.94 -19.75 5.07
N ASN A 142 -14.65 -18.63 4.96
CA ASN A 142 -15.56 -18.34 3.84
C ASN A 142 -15.04 -17.20 2.95
N LYS A 143 -13.77 -16.82 3.09
CA LYS A 143 -13.17 -15.68 2.37
C LYS A 143 -13.91 -14.35 2.57
N ARG A 144 -14.50 -14.17 3.76
CA ARG A 144 -15.21 -12.96 4.18
C ARG A 144 -14.77 -12.59 5.59
N ALA A 145 -14.79 -11.30 5.89
CA ALA A 145 -14.54 -10.79 7.23
C ALA A 145 -15.70 -11.13 8.19
N THR A 146 -15.38 -11.28 9.46
CA THR A 146 -16.35 -11.48 10.54
C THR A 146 -15.99 -10.61 11.75
N GLU A 147 -16.97 -10.37 12.61
CA GLU A 147 -16.78 -9.67 13.88
C GLU A 147 -15.68 -10.28 14.78
N LYS A 148 -15.43 -11.60 14.64
CA LYS A 148 -14.41 -12.32 15.41
C LYS A 148 -12.98 -11.97 15.00
N ASP A 149 -12.81 -11.41 13.80
CA ASP A 149 -11.49 -11.09 13.23
C ASP A 149 -10.97 -9.72 13.71
N ARG A 150 -11.80 -8.95 14.42
CA ARG A 150 -11.46 -7.62 14.90
C ARG A 150 -10.19 -7.61 15.76
N GLY A 151 -9.26 -6.71 15.44
CA GLY A 151 -7.99 -6.58 16.14
C GLY A 151 -7.03 -7.77 16.03
N SER A 152 -7.31 -8.79 15.19
CA SER A 152 -6.46 -9.98 15.02
C SER A 152 -5.05 -9.68 14.50
N SER A 153 -4.86 -8.54 13.85
CA SER A 153 -3.57 -8.03 13.36
C SER A 153 -3.01 -6.87 14.19
N SER A 154 -3.65 -6.47 15.28
CA SER A 154 -3.32 -5.25 16.05
C SER A 154 -1.87 -5.16 16.52
N SER A 155 -1.22 -6.28 16.82
CA SER A 155 0.19 -6.33 17.22
C SER A 155 1.18 -5.85 16.15
N ARG A 156 0.73 -5.64 14.90
CA ARG A 156 1.57 -5.18 13.76
C ARG A 156 1.48 -3.67 13.57
N TRP A 157 0.60 -3.00 14.30
CA TRP A 157 0.19 -1.62 14.00
C TRP A 157 0.37 -0.64 15.15
N ASP A 158 0.96 -1.04 16.27
CA ASP A 158 1.12 -0.31 17.54
C ASP A 158 0.55 1.13 17.59
N ILE A 159 -0.78 1.24 17.47
CA ILE A 159 -1.47 2.51 17.23
C ILE A 159 -1.26 3.44 18.41
N LYS A 160 -1.16 2.87 19.61
CA LYS A 160 -0.95 3.62 20.84
C LYS A 160 0.37 4.39 20.79
N SER A 161 1.46 3.74 20.40
CA SER A 161 2.78 4.39 20.28
C SER A 161 2.79 5.43 19.16
N ILE A 162 2.21 5.11 17.99
CA ILE A 162 2.11 6.06 16.86
C ILE A 162 1.41 7.35 17.31
N VAL A 163 0.25 7.22 17.95
CA VAL A 163 -0.55 8.36 18.42
C VAL A 163 0.16 9.10 19.55
N SER A 164 0.77 8.42 20.52
CA SER A 164 1.43 9.08 21.65
C SER A 164 2.62 9.92 21.24
N GLU A 165 3.30 9.54 20.16
CA GLU A 165 4.41 10.29 19.57
C GLU A 165 3.94 11.40 18.60
N GLY A 166 2.62 11.59 18.46
CA GLY A 166 2.05 12.70 17.68
C GLY A 166 1.88 12.41 16.18
N TYR A 167 1.96 11.15 15.76
CA TYR A 167 1.78 10.74 14.36
C TYR A 167 0.36 10.22 14.11
N ALA A 168 -0.11 10.36 12.88
CA ALA A 168 -1.28 9.64 12.39
C ALA A 168 -0.88 8.28 11.79
N LEU A 169 -1.81 7.34 11.83
CA LEU A 169 -1.82 6.13 11.02
C LEU A 169 -2.90 6.28 9.95
N ILE A 170 -2.55 6.04 8.69
CA ILE A 170 -3.48 5.88 7.58
C ILE A 170 -3.27 4.47 7.02
N THR A 171 -4.27 3.61 7.14
CA THR A 171 -4.20 2.25 6.57
C THR A 171 -5.39 1.97 5.70
N ALA A 172 -5.21 1.07 4.74
CA ALA A 172 -6.29 0.55 3.91
C ALA A 172 -6.06 -0.94 3.67
N TYR A 173 -7.09 -1.65 3.23
CA TYR A 173 -6.97 -3.05 2.89
C TYR A 173 -6.43 -3.22 1.47
N CYS A 174 -5.31 -3.93 1.28
CA CYS A 174 -4.74 -4.12 -0.07
C CYS A 174 -5.71 -4.82 -1.04
N GLY A 175 -6.61 -5.67 -0.52
CA GLY A 175 -7.62 -6.34 -1.33
C GLY A 175 -8.75 -5.45 -1.84
N ASP A 176 -8.86 -4.20 -1.37
CA ASP A 176 -9.75 -3.20 -1.98
C ASP A 176 -9.16 -2.64 -3.29
N ILE A 177 -7.82 -2.69 -3.43
CA ILE A 177 -7.12 -2.36 -4.69
C ILE A 177 -7.08 -3.56 -5.61
N ASP A 178 -6.54 -4.67 -5.12
CA ASP A 178 -6.39 -5.90 -5.89
C ASP A 178 -6.34 -7.10 -4.91
N PRO A 179 -7.40 -7.91 -4.83
CA PRO A 179 -7.42 -9.15 -4.06
C PRO A 179 -6.26 -10.09 -4.38
N ASP A 180 -5.56 -10.57 -3.34
CA ASP A 180 -4.37 -11.43 -3.46
C ASP A 180 -4.71 -12.89 -3.82
N PHE A 181 -5.30 -13.09 -4.99
CA PHE A 181 -5.47 -14.39 -5.63
C PHE A 181 -5.50 -14.24 -7.16
N HIS A 182 -5.00 -15.24 -7.87
CA HIS A 182 -4.97 -15.20 -9.32
C HIS A 182 -6.37 -15.41 -9.91
N ASP A 183 -6.89 -14.40 -10.60
CA ASP A 183 -8.20 -14.42 -11.26
C ASP A 183 -8.15 -14.01 -12.74
N ASP A 184 -6.94 -13.83 -13.26
CA ASP A 184 -6.66 -13.32 -14.61
C ASP A 184 -7.01 -11.82 -14.81
N PHE A 185 -6.75 -10.99 -13.79
CA PHE A 185 -6.92 -9.51 -13.79
C PHE A 185 -8.37 -9.05 -13.90
N LYS A 186 -9.31 -9.79 -13.30
CA LYS A 186 -10.77 -9.57 -13.47
C LYS A 186 -11.43 -8.82 -12.32
N ASN A 187 -10.69 -8.52 -11.26
CA ASN A 187 -11.18 -7.84 -10.07
C ASN A 187 -10.33 -6.60 -9.76
N GLY A 188 -10.66 -5.94 -8.65
CA GLY A 188 -9.94 -4.75 -8.19
C GLY A 188 -9.87 -3.64 -9.25
N VAL A 189 -8.82 -2.84 -9.17
CA VAL A 189 -8.56 -1.75 -10.13
C VAL A 189 -8.31 -2.27 -11.54
N HIS A 190 -7.74 -3.48 -11.67
CA HIS A 190 -7.46 -4.10 -12.97
C HIS A 190 -8.73 -4.30 -13.82
N SER A 191 -9.87 -4.57 -13.19
CA SER A 191 -11.16 -4.74 -13.89
C SER A 191 -11.64 -3.53 -14.69
N SER A 192 -11.07 -2.35 -14.43
CA SER A 192 -11.39 -1.10 -15.15
C SER A 192 -10.47 -0.81 -16.33
N PHE A 193 -9.48 -1.67 -16.60
CA PHE A 193 -8.52 -1.51 -17.69
C PHE A 193 -8.56 -2.74 -18.62
N GLU A 194 -7.89 -2.62 -19.77
CA GLU A 194 -7.63 -3.79 -20.60
C GLU A 194 -6.72 -4.77 -19.86
N LYS A 195 -6.83 -6.06 -20.22
CA LYS A 195 -6.00 -7.10 -19.63
C LYS A 195 -4.51 -6.76 -19.84
N PRO A 196 -3.68 -6.70 -18.78
CA PRO A 196 -2.29 -6.29 -18.91
C PRO A 196 -1.48 -7.15 -19.90
N ALA A 197 -0.71 -6.49 -20.76
CA ALA A 197 0.35 -7.10 -21.55
C ALA A 197 1.52 -7.56 -20.66
N PRO A 198 2.47 -8.39 -21.15
CA PRO A 198 3.55 -8.94 -20.32
C PRO A 198 4.45 -7.92 -19.61
N ASN A 199 4.52 -6.68 -20.10
CA ASN A 199 5.31 -5.59 -19.54
C ASN A 199 4.43 -4.52 -18.84
N GLU A 200 3.14 -4.78 -18.68
CA GLU A 200 2.21 -3.93 -17.95
C GLU A 200 2.04 -4.41 -16.52
N TRP A 201 1.55 -3.51 -15.67
CA TRP A 201 1.45 -3.71 -14.22
C TRP A 201 0.76 -5.02 -13.78
N GLY A 202 1.27 -5.58 -12.69
CA GLY A 202 0.56 -6.59 -11.89
C GLY A 202 0.18 -6.08 -10.50
N THR A 203 -0.29 -6.98 -9.65
CA THR A 203 -0.78 -6.71 -8.28
C THR A 203 0.13 -5.79 -7.44
N ILE A 204 1.45 -6.00 -7.46
CA ILE A 204 2.39 -5.17 -6.68
C ILE A 204 2.39 -3.72 -7.18
N ALA A 205 2.42 -3.54 -8.50
CA ALA A 205 2.35 -2.21 -9.11
C ALA A 205 0.96 -1.57 -8.89
N ALA A 206 -0.12 -2.35 -8.92
CA ALA A 206 -1.46 -1.88 -8.58
C ALA A 206 -1.55 -1.41 -7.12
N TRP A 207 -1.00 -2.17 -6.16
CA TRP A 207 -0.91 -1.76 -4.76
C TRP A 207 -0.07 -0.49 -4.61
N ALA A 208 1.11 -0.40 -5.22
CA ALA A 208 1.92 0.83 -5.19
C ALA A 208 1.18 2.03 -5.77
N TRP A 209 0.46 1.83 -6.88
CA TRP A 209 -0.38 2.84 -7.50
C TRP A 209 -1.52 3.29 -6.58
N GLY A 210 -2.17 2.35 -5.87
CA GLY A 210 -3.17 2.64 -4.85
C GLY A 210 -2.63 3.41 -3.65
N LEU A 211 -1.39 3.16 -3.21
CA LEU A 211 -0.74 3.93 -2.13
C LEU A 211 -0.56 5.38 -2.54
N SER A 212 -0.20 5.63 -3.80
CA SER A 212 -0.16 7.00 -4.32
C SER A 212 -1.53 7.69 -4.24
N ARG A 213 -2.64 6.98 -4.42
CA ARG A 213 -4.00 7.55 -4.23
C ARG A 213 -4.27 7.96 -2.78
N ILE A 214 -3.68 7.24 -1.81
CA ILE A 214 -3.75 7.62 -0.40
C ILE A 214 -2.92 8.89 -0.16
N LEU A 215 -1.77 9.04 -0.83
CA LEU A 215 -0.98 10.27 -0.78
C LEU A 215 -1.72 11.46 -1.41
N ASP A 216 -2.37 11.27 -2.56
CA ASP A 216 -3.23 12.30 -3.20
C ASP A 216 -4.33 12.77 -2.22
N TYR A 217 -4.94 11.84 -1.47
CA TYR A 217 -5.89 12.19 -0.40
C TYR A 217 -5.23 12.97 0.76
N SER A 218 -4.01 12.60 1.16
CA SER A 218 -3.30 13.26 2.27
C SER A 218 -3.03 14.74 1.99
N GLU A 219 -2.89 15.15 0.72
CA GLU A 219 -2.69 16.55 0.32
C GLU A 219 -3.90 17.44 0.58
N ILE A 220 -5.10 16.85 0.66
CA ILE A 220 -6.37 17.59 0.87
C ILE A 220 -7.01 17.31 2.23
N GLU A 221 -6.43 16.41 3.04
CA GLU A 221 -6.87 16.12 4.40
C GLU A 221 -6.25 17.14 5.37
N PRO A 222 -7.03 18.11 5.90
CA PRO A 222 -6.47 19.22 6.68
C PRO A 222 -5.83 18.80 8.01
N THR A 223 -6.04 17.56 8.47
CA THR A 223 -5.44 17.07 9.72
C THR A 223 -4.09 16.39 9.52
N ILE A 224 -3.64 16.19 8.27
CA ILE A 224 -2.40 15.48 7.93
C ILE A 224 -1.41 16.43 7.26
N ASP A 225 -0.14 16.37 7.67
CA ASP A 225 0.95 17.07 6.99
C ASP A 225 1.44 16.22 5.82
N ALA A 226 0.96 16.53 4.61
CA ALA A 226 1.30 15.82 3.38
C ALA A 226 2.81 15.84 3.05
N LYS A 227 3.59 16.76 3.62
CA LYS A 227 5.05 16.80 3.43
C LYS A 227 5.80 15.82 4.32
N GLN A 228 5.12 15.23 5.30
CA GLN A 228 5.70 14.33 6.29
C GLN A 228 4.91 13.03 6.37
N VAL A 229 4.76 12.38 5.21
CA VAL A 229 4.13 11.07 5.11
C VAL A 229 5.20 10.00 4.83
N SER A 230 5.24 8.97 5.67
CA SER A 230 6.06 7.78 5.48
C SER A 230 5.18 6.66 4.93
N VAL A 231 5.64 5.97 3.88
CA VAL A 231 4.97 4.80 3.26
C VAL A 231 5.80 3.53 3.45
#